data_AF-A0A9D5HIR7-F1
#
_entry.id   AF-A0A9D5HIR7-F1
#
_cell.length_a   1.000
_cell.length_b   1.000
_cell.length_c   1.000
_cell.angle_alpha   90.00
_cell.angle_beta   90.00
_cell.angle_gamma   90.00
#
_symmetry.space_group_name_H-M   'P 1'
#
loop_
_entity.id
_entity.type
_entity.pdbx_description
1 polymer ?
#
loop_
_entity_poly.entity_id
_entity_poly.type
_entity_poly.pdbx_seq_one_letter_code
_entity_poly.pdbx_strand_id
1 'polypeptide(L)' 'MVFSAAKRTGWLPDSKVKAFPKTNHVGFCLVLGSDGKRFRTRSSEVVQLLELLDEAKNRSKAELLKRLDENGM' A
#
# COMPACT_ATOMS: atom_id res chain seq x y z
N MET A 1 -18.26 -3.56 -12.48
CA MET A 1 -19.11 -2.57 -13.16
C MET A 1 -18.36 -1.81 -14.26
N VAL A 2 -17.23 -1.16 -13.98
CA VAL A 2 -16.48 -0.35 -14.98
C VAL A 2 -16.00 -1.15 -16.20
N PHE A 3 -15.30 -2.28 -16.01
CA PHE A 3 -14.81 -3.08 -17.15
C PHE A 3 -15.92 -3.70 -17.99
N SER A 4 -17.07 -4.01 -17.39
CA SER A 4 -18.22 -4.53 -18.13
C SER A 4 -18.82 -3.44 -19.04
N ALA A 5 -18.93 -2.20 -18.56
CA ALA A 5 -19.39 -1.07 -19.36
C ALA A 5 -18.43 -0.79 -20.53
N ALA A 6 -17.13 -0.74 -20.28
CA ALA A 6 -16.12 -0.49 -21.32
C ALA A 6 -16.08 -1.59 -22.40
N LYS A 7 -16.38 -2.85 -22.06
CA LYS A 7 -16.55 -3.92 -23.06
C LYS A 7 -17.80 -3.72 -23.91
N ARG A 8 -18.92 -3.29 -23.30
CA ARG A 8 -20.19 -3.06 -24.01
C ARG A 8 -20.11 -1.92 -25.01
N THR A 9 -19.25 -0.92 -24.78
CA THR A 9 -19.04 0.21 -25.70
C THR A 9 -17.88 -0.02 -26.69
N GLY A 10 -17.25 -1.20 -26.66
CA GLY A 10 -16.13 -1.54 -27.55
C GLY A 10 -14.79 -0.89 -27.18
N TRP A 11 -14.67 -0.26 -26.01
CA TRP A 11 -13.41 0.36 -25.55
C TRP A 11 -12.42 -0.67 -25.00
N LEU A 12 -12.92 -1.81 -24.53
CA LEU A 12 -12.10 -2.95 -24.14
C LEU A 12 -12.51 -4.18 -24.96
N PRO A 13 -11.54 -4.99 -25.42
CA PRO A 13 -11.85 -6.24 -26.08
C PRO A 13 -12.59 -7.19 -25.13
N ASP A 14 -13.45 -8.04 -25.69
CA ASP A 14 -14.09 -9.09 -24.91
C ASP A 14 -13.02 -10.00 -24.30
N SER A 15 -13.20 -10.34 -23.02
CA SER A 15 -12.43 -11.33 -22.28
C SER A 15 -12.22 -12.66 -23.00
N LYS A 16 -13.14 -13.05 -23.90
CA LYS A 16 -13.04 -14.30 -24.67
C LYS A 16 -12.08 -14.20 -25.86
N VAL A 17 -11.81 -12.99 -26.34
CA VAL A 17 -10.92 -12.76 -27.47
C VAL A 17 -9.52 -12.54 -26.91
N LYS A 18 -8.50 -13.24 -27.47
CA LYS A 18 -7.09 -13.01 -27.13
C LYS A 18 -6.57 -11.70 -27.77
N ALA A 19 -7.27 -10.59 -27.52
CA ALA A 19 -6.92 -9.25 -27.97
C ALA A 19 -6.46 -8.39 -26.77
N PHE A 20 -5.65 -7.38 -27.04
CA PHE A 20 -5.15 -6.43 -26.05
C PHE A 20 -5.87 -5.08 -26.19
N PRO A 21 -6.02 -4.31 -25.11
CA PRO A 21 -5.44 -4.52 -23.77
C PRO A 21 -6.25 -5.45 -22.84
N LYS A 22 -5.55 -6.18 -21.96
CA LYS A 22 -6.16 -7.01 -20.89
C LYS A 22 -6.36 -6.17 -19.63
N THR A 23 -7.44 -6.40 -18.89
CA THR A 23 -7.75 -5.68 -17.66
C THR A 23 -7.99 -6.66 -16.50
N ASN A 24 -7.43 -6.35 -15.34
CA ASN A 24 -7.63 -7.12 -14.10
C ASN A 24 -7.73 -6.17 -12.91
N HIS A 25 -8.64 -6.45 -11.97
CA HIS A 25 -8.79 -5.69 -10.74
C HIS A 25 -7.98 -6.38 -9.64
N VAL A 26 -6.82 -5.83 -9.32
CA VAL A 26 -5.95 -6.32 -8.25
C VAL A 26 -6.33 -5.59 -6.97
N GLY A 27 -7.31 -6.14 -6.25
CA GLY A 27 -7.75 -5.59 -4.98
C GLY A 27 -6.75 -5.86 -3.85
N PHE A 28 -6.69 -4.94 -2.89
CA PHE A 28 -5.97 -5.13 -1.63
C PHE A 28 -6.85 -4.71 -0.45
N CYS A 29 -6.55 -5.26 0.73
CA CYS A 29 -7.31 -5.04 1.95
C CYS A 29 -6.89 -3.74 2.66
N LEU A 30 -7.60 -3.40 3.74
CA LEU A 30 -7.26 -2.25 4.58
C LEU A 30 -5.99 -2.50 5.38
N VAL A 31 -5.20 -1.45 5.57
CA VAL A 31 -4.10 -1.43 6.52
C VAL A 31 -4.67 -1.13 7.91
N LEU A 32 -4.36 -2.01 8.87
CA LEU A 32 -4.84 -1.93 10.24
C LEU A 32 -3.71 -1.52 11.20
N GLY A 33 -4.08 -0.81 12.28
CA GLY A 33 -3.19 -0.54 13.40
C GLY A 33 -3.05 -1.75 14.32
N SER A 34 -2.24 -1.61 15.37
CA SER A 34 -2.08 -2.63 16.42
C SER A 34 -3.38 -2.90 17.21
N ASP A 35 -4.35 -1.99 17.13
CA ASP A 35 -5.67 -2.10 17.71
C ASP A 35 -6.69 -2.83 16.80
N GLY A 36 -6.26 -3.29 15.61
CA GLY A 36 -7.12 -3.95 14.63
C GLY A 36 -8.09 -3.00 13.91
N LYS A 37 -8.03 -1.69 14.17
CA LYS A 37 -8.83 -0.68 13.48
C LYS A 37 -8.06 -0.11 12.29
N ARG A 38 -8.73 0.67 11.44
CA ARG A 38 -8.09 1.33 10.30
C ARG A 38 -6.89 2.15 10.78
N PHE A 39 -5.75 1.96 10.15
CA PHE A 39 -4.52 2.70 10.46
C PHE A 39 -4.74 4.21 10.30
N ARG A 40 -4.62 4.93 11.42
CA ARG A 40 -4.86 6.37 11.56
C ARG A 40 -3.98 6.95 12.66
N THR A 41 -3.84 8.27 12.66
CA THR A 41 -3.20 8.98 13.77
C THR A 41 -4.03 8.84 15.05
N ARG A 42 -3.45 9.24 16.19
CA ARG A 42 -4.19 9.32 17.47
C ARG A 42 -5.38 10.29 17.43
N SER A 43 -5.31 11.32 16.58
CA SER A 43 -6.41 12.26 16.28
C SER A 43 -7.46 11.70 15.32
N SER A 44 -7.36 10.42 14.91
CA SER A 44 -8.21 9.80 13.88
C SER A 44 -8.09 10.42 12.48
N GLU A 45 -6.99 11.13 12.21
CA GLU A 45 -6.67 11.69 10.90
C GLU A 45 -5.90 10.67 10.05
N VAL A 46 -5.81 10.94 8.75
CA VAL A 46 -4.99 10.14 7.84
C VAL A 46 -3.52 10.40 8.15
N VAL A 47 -2.75 9.33 8.39
CA VAL A 47 -1.30 9.42 8.59
C VAL A 47 -0.64 9.86 7.28
N GLN A 48 0.18 10.90 7.33
CA GLN A 48 0.93 11.33 6.16
C GLN A 48 2.01 10.30 5.82
N LEU A 49 2.10 9.92 4.54
CA LEU A 49 3.09 8.93 4.12
C LEU A 49 4.53 9.40 4.39
N LEU A 50 4.78 10.72 4.32
CA LEU A 50 6.07 11.32 4.66
C LEU A 50 6.46 11.00 6.10
N GLU A 51 5.57 11.30 7.07
CA GLU A 51 5.80 11.03 8.49
C GLU A 51 6.03 9.55 8.77
N LEU A 52 5.28 8.67 8.10
CA LEU A 52 5.45 7.22 8.21
C LEU A 52 6.85 6.77 7.79
N LEU A 53 7.36 7.32 6.68
CA LEU A 53 8.69 7.00 6.17
C LEU A 53 9.80 7.59 7.03
N ASP A 54 9.63 8.81 7.55
CA ASP A 54 10.60 9.43 8.46
C ASP A 54 10.68 8.68 9.79
N GLU A 55 9.55 8.26 10.34
CA GLU A 55 9.53 7.43 11.54
C GLU A 55 10.24 6.08 11.30
N ALA A 56 9.95 5.42 10.17
CA ALA A 56 10.63 4.18 9.80
C ALA A 56 12.15 4.36 9.71
N LYS A 57 12.60 5.42 9.01
CA LYS A 57 14.03 5.77 8.89
C LYS A 57 14.68 6.00 10.25
N ASN A 58 14.05 6.78 11.13
CA ASN A 58 14.60 7.10 12.45
C ASN A 58 14.70 5.85 13.33
N ARG A 59 13.66 4.99 13.34
CA ARG A 59 13.67 3.72 14.07
C ARG A 59 14.75 2.78 13.56
N SER A 60 14.91 2.64 12.24
CA SER A 60 15.97 1.84 11.65
C SER A 60 17.37 2.36 12.00
N LYS A 61 17.59 3.69 11.96
CA LYS A 61 18.88 4.29 12.34
C LYS A 61 19.21 4.03 13.82
N ALA A 62 18.24 4.21 14.72
CA ALA A 62 18.43 3.97 16.15
C ALA A 62 18.82 2.51 16.43
N GLU A 63 18.15 1.57 15.76
CA GLU A 63 18.47 0.14 15.88
C GLU A 63 19.89 -0.19 15.37
N LEU A 64 20.34 0.43 14.28
CA LEU A 64 21.70 0.23 13.76
C LEU A 64 22.77 0.74 14.72
N LEU A 65 22.58 1.93 15.30
CA LEU A 65 23.51 2.50 16.28
C LEU A 65 23.57 1.63 17.54
N LYS A 66 22.41 1.19 18.04
CA LYS A 66 22.35 0.27 19.19
C LYS A 66 23.17 -0.99 18.95
N ARG A 67 23.05 -1.59 17.76
CA ARG A 67 23.84 -2.79 17.39
C ARG A 67 25.32 -2.49 17.21
N LEU A 68 25.70 -1.28 16.82
CA LEU A 68 27.10 -0.88 16.73
C LEU A 68 27.73 -0.85 18.12
N ASP A 69 27.05 -0.20 19.07
CA ASP A 69 27.49 -0.09 20.47
C ASP A 69 27.54 -1.47 21.16
N GLU A 70 26.52 -2.32 20.95
CA GLU A 70 26.46 -3.67 21.52
C GLU A 70 27.52 -4.63 20.97
N ASN A 71 27.95 -4.43 19.72
CA ASN A 71 29.01 -5.23 19.09
C ASN A 71 30.43 -4.70 19.38
N GLY A 72 30.57 -3.70 20.25
CA GLY A 72 31.85 -3.31 20.85
C GLY A 72 32.83 -2.62 19.90
N MET A 73 32.34 -1.75 19.01
CA MET A 73 33.18 -0.70 18.39
C MET A 73 33.08 0.61 19.17
#